data_AF-A0A7L4YNE4-F1
#
_entry.id   AF-A0A7L4YNE4-F1
#
_cell.length_a   1.000
_cell.length_b   1.000
_cell.length_c   1.000
_cell.angle_alpha   90.00
_cell.angle_beta   90.00
_cell.angle_gamma   90.00
#
_symmetry.space_group_name_H-M   'P 1'
#
loop_
_entity.id
_entity.type
_entity.pdbx_description
1 polymer ?
#
loop_
_entity_poly.entity_id
_entity_poly.type
_entity_poly.pdbx_seq_one_letter_code
_entity_poly.pdbx_strand_id
1 'polypeptide(L)'
;MDDQQRRDEGMRIRREVLGDAHVDRANDAVTDETRDFQDFITRVAWGDVWTREALSRRERSMITLGVLAALGRDGELALHIKAAQRIGLSREEIAEVFLHTAVYAGVPAANHALGMLQRDPGPDA
;
A
#
# COMPACT_ATOMS: atom_id res chain seq x y z
N MET A 1 -18.67 -14.16 -2.60
CA MET A 1 -17.49 -14.82 -3.20
C MET A 1 -17.09 -15.98 -2.33
N ASP A 2 -16.79 -17.12 -2.94
CA ASP A 2 -16.02 -18.17 -2.29
C ASP A 2 -14.54 -17.76 -2.13
N ASP A 3 -13.76 -18.60 -1.47
CA ASP A 3 -12.36 -18.29 -1.17
C ASP A 3 -11.44 -18.37 -2.39
N GLN A 4 -11.78 -19.15 -3.42
CA GLN A 4 -11.03 -19.15 -4.68
C GLN A 4 -11.24 -17.82 -5.41
N GLN A 5 -12.49 -17.37 -5.52
CA GLN A 5 -12.82 -16.08 -6.11
C GLN A 5 -12.15 -14.92 -5.38
N ARG A 6 -12.13 -14.94 -4.03
CA ARG A 6 -11.39 -13.93 -3.24
C ARG A 6 -9.89 -13.94 -3.51
N ARG A 7 -9.29 -15.13 -3.70
CA ARG A 7 -7.86 -15.23 -4.05
C ARG A 7 -7.56 -14.63 -5.40
N ASP A 8 -8.35 -14.99 -6.41
CA ASP A 8 -8.12 -14.58 -7.79
C ASP A 8 -8.31 -13.06 -7.92
N GLU A 9 -9.40 -12.54 -7.36
CA GLU A 9 -9.66 -11.11 -7.34
C GLU A 9 -8.64 -10.34 -6.49
N GLY A 10 -8.26 -10.89 -5.33
CA GLY A 10 -7.23 -10.31 -4.48
C GLY A 10 -5.88 -10.23 -5.17
N MET A 11 -5.48 -11.26 -5.91
CA MET A 11 -4.25 -11.26 -6.69
C MET A 11 -4.28 -10.19 -7.80
N ARG A 12 -5.42 -10.04 -8.50
CA ARG A 12 -5.60 -9.01 -9.51
C ARG A 12 -5.44 -7.60 -8.93
N ILE A 13 -6.16 -7.28 -7.85
CA ILE A 13 -6.08 -5.95 -7.21
C ILE A 13 -4.69 -5.71 -6.62
N ARG A 14 -4.08 -6.71 -5.98
CA ARG A 14 -2.72 -6.61 -5.44
C ARG A 14 -1.71 -6.23 -6.53
N ARG A 15 -1.83 -6.82 -7.73
CA ARG A 15 -0.98 -6.50 -8.88
C ARG A 15 -1.23 -5.10 -9.43
N GLU A 16 -2.49 -4.69 -9.55
CA GLU A 16 -2.84 -3.32 -9.97
C GLU A 16 -2.24 -2.26 -9.05
N VAL A 17 -2.24 -2.50 -7.74
CA VAL A 17 -1.75 -1.55 -6.73
C VAL A 17 -0.22 -1.63 -6.58
N LEU A 18 0.33 -2.82 -6.30
CA LEU A 18 1.74 -3.00 -5.97
C LEU A 18 2.66 -3.21 -7.19
N GLY A 19 2.09 -3.54 -8.35
CA GLY A 19 2.80 -3.83 -9.59
C GLY A 19 3.28 -5.29 -9.68
N ASP A 20 3.24 -5.83 -10.90
CA ASP A 20 3.57 -7.25 -11.17
C ASP A 20 4.94 -7.65 -10.64
N ALA A 21 5.99 -6.88 -10.96
CA ALA A 21 7.35 -7.21 -10.55
C ALA A 21 7.52 -7.29 -9.02
N HIS A 22 6.76 -6.52 -8.24
CA HIS A 22 6.77 -6.64 -6.78
C HIS A 22 6.06 -7.92 -6.33
N VAL A 23 4.88 -8.18 -6.88
CA VAL A 23 4.06 -9.34 -6.53
C VAL A 23 4.75 -10.65 -6.90
N ASP A 24 5.40 -10.72 -8.06
CA ASP A 24 6.16 -11.89 -8.50
C ASP A 24 7.30 -12.19 -7.53
N ARG A 25 8.13 -11.19 -7.21
CA ARG A 25 9.20 -11.36 -6.19
C ARG A 25 8.66 -11.78 -4.82
N ALA A 26 7.50 -11.25 -4.41
CA ALA A 26 6.89 -11.60 -3.14
C ALA A 26 6.38 -13.06 -3.14
N ASN A 27 5.83 -13.53 -4.26
CA ASN A 27 5.37 -14.90 -4.41
C ASN A 27 6.54 -15.90 -4.48
N ASP A 28 7.63 -15.55 -5.17
CA ASP A 28 8.84 -16.37 -5.26
C ASP A 28 9.54 -16.52 -3.90
N ALA A 29 9.37 -15.53 -3.01
CA ALA A 29 9.91 -15.53 -1.66
C ALA A 29 9.03 -16.26 -0.63
N VAL A 30 7.88 -16.82 -1.04
CA VAL A 30 6.99 -17.54 -0.12
C VAL A 30 7.67 -18.82 0.37
N THR A 31 7.71 -18.96 1.69
CA THR A 31 8.18 -20.18 2.38
C THR A 31 7.00 -20.93 2.97
N ASP A 32 7.23 -22.14 3.49
CA ASP A 32 6.18 -22.91 4.16
C ASP A 32 5.64 -22.20 5.41
N GLU A 33 6.49 -21.48 6.15
CA GLU A 33 6.09 -20.72 7.34
C GLU A 33 5.24 -19.49 7.03
N THR A 34 5.39 -18.94 5.82
CA THR A 34 4.71 -17.69 5.42
C THR A 34 3.54 -17.92 4.47
N ARG A 35 3.40 -19.13 3.91
CA ARG A 35 2.38 -19.51 2.93
C ARG A 35 0.97 -19.13 3.37
N ASP A 36 0.57 -19.53 4.57
CA ASP A 36 -0.79 -19.28 5.08
C ASP A 36 -1.05 -17.79 5.32
N PHE A 37 -0.01 -17.05 5.74
CA PHE A 37 -0.13 -15.61 5.89
C PHE A 37 -0.28 -14.90 4.54
N GLN A 38 0.49 -15.31 3.54
CA GLN A 38 0.42 -14.75 2.18
C GLN A 38 -0.93 -15.06 1.51
N ASP A 39 -1.45 -16.26 1.73
CA ASP A 39 -2.81 -16.61 1.33
C ASP A 39 -3.87 -15.75 2.02
N PHE A 40 -3.77 -15.62 3.35
CA PHE A 40 -4.67 -14.82 4.17
C PHE A 40 -4.71 -13.35 3.71
N ILE A 41 -3.55 -12.69 3.57
CA ILE A 41 -3.54 -11.29 3.13
C ILE A 41 -4.06 -11.12 1.71
N THR A 42 -3.81 -12.10 0.82
CA THR A 42 -4.33 -12.08 -0.56
C THR A 42 -5.85 -12.14 -0.55
N ARG A 43 -6.46 -13.06 0.21
CA ARG A 43 -7.92 -13.16 0.29
C ARG A 43 -8.57 -11.99 1.01
N VAL A 44 -8.02 -11.61 2.15
CA VAL A 44 -8.72 -10.72 3.10
C VAL A 44 -8.40 -9.26 2.83
N ALA A 45 -7.12 -8.89 2.78
CA ALA A 45 -6.79 -7.50 2.48
C ALA A 45 -7.18 -7.19 1.03
N TRP A 46 -6.62 -7.93 0.07
CA TRP A 46 -6.79 -7.59 -1.33
C TRP A 46 -8.13 -8.04 -1.91
N GLY A 47 -8.58 -9.26 -1.60
CA GLY A 47 -9.80 -9.85 -2.17
C GLY A 47 -11.12 -9.45 -1.50
N ASP A 48 -11.10 -8.91 -0.28
CA ASP A 48 -12.30 -8.45 0.44
C ASP A 48 -12.27 -6.94 0.72
N VAL A 49 -11.24 -6.43 1.38
CA VAL A 49 -11.26 -5.01 1.80
C VAL A 49 -11.00 -4.07 0.63
N TRP A 50 -10.00 -4.35 -0.21
CA TRP A 50 -9.61 -3.49 -1.34
C TRP A 50 -10.54 -3.59 -2.55
N THR A 51 -11.40 -4.60 -2.61
CA THR A 51 -12.41 -4.78 -3.69
C THR A 51 -13.70 -3.99 -3.44
N ARG A 52 -13.97 -3.55 -2.21
CA ARG A 52 -15.18 -2.81 -1.86
C ARG A 52 -15.22 -1.43 -2.53
N GLU A 53 -16.38 -1.09 -3.07
CA GLU A 53 -16.57 0.09 -3.95
C GLU A 53 -16.81 1.42 -3.22
N ALA A 54 -17.09 1.40 -1.91
CA ALA A 54 -17.39 2.62 -1.16
C ALA A 54 -16.21 3.62 -1.10
N LEU A 55 -14.98 3.15 -1.33
CA LEU A 55 -13.79 3.98 -1.47
C LEU A 55 -13.03 3.53 -2.71
N SER A 56 -12.63 4.49 -3.53
CA SER A 56 -11.72 4.28 -4.65
C SER A 56 -10.35 3.78 -4.16
N ARG A 57 -9.57 3.19 -5.08
CA ARG A 57 -8.21 2.73 -4.78
C ARG A 57 -7.30 3.89 -4.35
N ARG A 58 -7.56 5.09 -4.91
CA ARG A 58 -6.85 6.33 -4.56
C ARG A 58 -7.09 6.69 -3.09
N GLU A 59 -8.35 6.78 -2.68
CA GLU A 59 -8.72 7.10 -1.29
C GLU A 59 -8.19 6.06 -0.30
N ARG A 60 -8.29 4.77 -0.63
CA ARG A 60 -7.71 3.70 0.20
C ARG A 60 -6.20 3.88 0.37
N SER A 61 -5.48 4.22 -0.70
CA SER A 61 -4.04 4.44 -0.63
C SER A 61 -3.68 5.66 0.21
N MET A 62 -4.43 6.76 0.13
CA MET A 62 -4.24 7.92 1.01
C MET A 62 -4.40 7.53 2.49
N ILE A 63 -5.43 6.76 2.82
CA ILE A 63 -5.67 6.28 4.19
C ILE A 63 -4.52 5.36 4.64
N THR A 64 -4.11 4.40 3.80
CA THR A 64 -3.00 3.49 4.10
C THR A 64 -1.70 4.26 4.36
N LEU A 65 -1.38 5.26 3.54
CA LEU A 65 -0.20 6.11 3.73
C LEU A 65 -0.22 6.83 5.08
N GLY A 66 -1.34 7.46 5.43
CA GLY A 66 -1.49 8.13 6.73
C GLY A 66 -1.34 7.18 7.91
N VAL A 67 -1.97 5.99 7.84
CA VAL A 67 -1.87 4.96 8.89
C VAL A 67 -0.44 4.45 9.05
N LEU A 68 0.24 4.12 7.94
CA LEU A 68 1.61 3.60 8.00
C LEU A 68 2.61 4.65 8.49
N ALA A 69 2.42 5.92 8.10
CA ALA A 69 3.20 7.04 8.63
C ALA A 69 2.99 7.22 10.14
N ALA A 70 1.74 7.23 10.60
CA ALA A 70 1.40 7.35 12.02
C ALA A 70 1.96 6.19 12.87
N LEU A 71 2.01 4.98 12.30
CA LEU A 71 2.50 3.77 12.99
C LEU A 71 4.02 3.55 12.87
N GLY A 72 4.75 4.40 12.13
CA GLY A 72 6.19 4.27 11.89
C GLY A 72 6.58 2.98 11.16
N ARG A 73 5.78 2.54 10.18
CA ARG A 73 6.00 1.29 9.43
C ARG A 73 6.75 1.54 8.14
N ASP A 74 8.02 1.92 8.25
CA ASP A 74 8.84 2.43 7.15
C ASP A 74 8.90 1.52 5.91
N GLY A 75 9.11 0.22 6.07
CA GLY A 75 9.19 -0.71 4.94
C GLY A 75 7.90 -0.75 4.11
N GLU A 76 6.76 -0.83 4.80
CA GLU A 76 5.43 -0.78 4.18
C GLU A 76 5.11 0.60 3.63
N LEU A 77 5.50 1.68 4.34
CA LEU A 77 5.29 3.04 3.89
C LEU A 77 6.04 3.30 2.57
N ALA A 78 7.29 2.86 2.46
CA ALA A 78 8.06 2.97 1.21
C ALA A 78 7.42 2.20 0.05
N LEU A 79 6.90 1.00 0.31
CA LEU A 79 6.14 0.22 -0.67
C LEU A 79 4.88 0.97 -1.11
N HIS A 80 4.09 1.48 -0.16
CA HIS A 80 2.83 2.14 -0.45
C HIS A 80 2.97 3.54 -1.06
N ILE A 81 4.08 4.25 -0.85
CA ILE A 81 4.40 5.50 -1.58
C ILE A 81 4.54 5.21 -3.08
N LYS A 82 5.24 4.13 -3.44
CA LYS A 82 5.39 3.70 -4.85
C LYS A 82 4.07 3.23 -5.44
N ALA A 83 3.31 2.45 -4.67
CA ALA A 83 2.00 1.95 -5.07
C ALA A 83 0.99 3.10 -5.31
N ALA A 84 0.97 4.09 -4.42
CA ALA A 84 0.12 5.28 -4.53
C ALA A 84 0.39 6.04 -5.84
N GLN A 85 1.67 6.27 -6.18
CA GLN A 85 2.04 6.91 -7.44
C GLN A 85 1.60 6.11 -8.66
N ARG A 86 1.75 4.76 -8.63
CA ARG A 86 1.30 3.88 -9.73
C ARG A 86 -0.20 3.98 -10.00
N ILE A 87 -1.02 4.08 -8.94
CA ILE A 87 -2.47 4.24 -9.09
C ILE A 87 -2.89 5.70 -9.31
N GLY A 88 -1.92 6.58 -9.58
CA GLY A 88 -2.12 7.94 -10.08
C GLY A 88 -2.11 9.04 -9.02
N LEU A 89 -1.77 8.78 -7.75
CA LEU A 89 -1.61 9.88 -6.79
C LEU A 89 -0.38 10.71 -7.17
N SER A 90 -0.57 12.03 -7.22
CA SER A 90 0.57 12.92 -7.39
C SER A 90 1.42 12.95 -6.11
N ARG A 91 2.70 13.31 -6.24
CA ARG A 91 3.57 13.51 -5.07
C ARG A 91 3.05 14.62 -4.16
N GLU A 92 2.36 15.62 -4.72
CA GLU A 92 1.71 16.69 -3.97
C GLU A 92 0.56 16.14 -3.11
N GLU A 93 -0.31 15.29 -3.68
CA GLU A 93 -1.40 14.64 -2.93
C GLU A 93 -0.86 13.75 -1.80
N ILE A 94 0.24 13.03 -2.03
CA ILE A 94 0.91 12.22 -0.99
C ILE A 94 1.49 13.12 0.11
N ALA A 95 2.12 14.24 -0.26
CA ALA A 95 2.65 15.19 0.70
C ALA A 95 1.54 15.80 1.58
N GLU A 96 0.38 16.12 1.00
CA GLU A 96 -0.80 16.61 1.74
C GLU A 96 -1.32 15.57 2.77
N VAL A 97 -1.32 14.27 2.43
CA VAL A 97 -1.66 13.22 3.41
C VAL A 97 -0.69 13.22 4.59
N PHE A 98 0.61 13.38 4.34
CA PHE A 98 1.61 13.43 5.42
C PHE A 98 1.52 14.73 6.22
N LEU A 99 1.21 15.86 5.58
CA LEU A 99 0.94 17.11 6.28
C LEU A 99 -0.27 16.97 7.21
N HIS A 100 -1.36 16.37 6.75
CA HIS A 100 -2.53 16.08 7.59
C HIS A 100 -2.19 15.12 8.74
N THR A 101 -1.32 14.15 8.50
CA THR A 101 -0.82 13.23 9.52
C THR A 101 -0.09 13.97 10.64
N ALA A 102 0.56 15.11 10.37
CA ALA A 102 1.24 15.92 11.40
C ALA A 102 0.27 16.42 12.49
N VAL A 103 -0.98 16.70 12.12
CA VAL A 103 -2.02 17.21 13.04
C VAL A 103 -2.44 16.15 14.05
N TYR A 104 -2.54 14.89 13.62
CA TYR A 104 -3.14 13.81 14.43
C TYR A 104 -2.12 12.80 14.99
N ALA A 105 -0.98 12.63 14.32
CA ALA A 105 0.09 11.71 14.73
C ALA A 105 1.40 12.45 15.09
N GLY A 106 1.42 13.78 14.99
CA GLY A 106 2.54 14.62 15.38
C GLY A 106 3.51 14.91 14.24
N VAL A 107 4.14 16.09 14.33
CA VAL A 107 5.16 16.58 13.37
C VAL A 107 6.29 15.58 13.10
N PRO A 108 6.82 14.82 14.09
CA PRO A 108 7.89 13.85 13.81
C PRO A 108 7.49 12.74 12.83
N ALA A 109 6.27 12.21 12.93
CA ALA A 109 5.78 11.15 12.03
C ALA A 109 5.67 11.68 10.59
N ALA A 110 5.10 12.88 10.43
CA ALA A 110 4.99 13.54 9.13
C ALA A 110 6.36 13.89 8.53
N ASN A 111 7.28 14.43 9.34
CA ASN A 111 8.62 14.79 8.89
C ASN A 111 9.40 13.57 8.36
N HIS A 112 9.28 12.44 9.06
CA HIS A 112 9.88 11.18 8.61
C HIS A 112 9.27 10.69 7.30
N ALA A 113 7.94 10.66 7.20
CA ALA A 113 7.23 10.24 6.00
C ALA A 113 7.53 11.13 4.78
N LEU A 114 7.61 12.45 4.96
CA LEU A 114 8.03 13.39 3.92
C LEU A 114 9.49 13.15 3.49
N GLY A 115 10.38 12.88 4.44
CA GLY A 115 11.76 12.49 4.13
C GLY A 115 11.87 11.16 3.38
N MET A 116 10.93 10.23 3.58
CA MET A 116 10.82 9.01 2.76
C MET A 116 10.32 9.31 1.35
N LEU A 117 9.28 10.15 1.21
CA LEU A 117 8.79 10.59 -0.09
C LEU A 117 9.89 11.30 -0.89
N GLN A 118 10.64 12.20 -0.27
CA GLN A 118 11.74 12.93 -0.92
C GLN A 118 12.81 12.00 -1.51
N ARG A 119 13.11 10.89 -0.84
CA ARG A 119 14.09 9.89 -1.29
C ARG A 119 13.53 8.90 -2.31
N ASP A 120 12.20 8.80 -2.42
CA ASP A 120 11.58 8.00 -3.45
C ASP A 120 11.76 8.68 -4.81
N PRO A 121 12.43 8.04 -5.78
CA PRO A 121 12.84 8.69 -7.01
C PRO A 121 11.67 8.91 -7.99
N GLY A 122 10.47 8.45 -7.65
CA GLY A 122 9.30 8.50 -8.50
C GLY A 122 9.20 7.31 -9.46
N PRO A 123 8.11 7.25 -10.25
CA PRO A 123 7.84 6.13 -11.16
C PRO A 123 8.71 6.10 -12.43
N ASP A 124 9.33 7.23 -12.80
CA ASP A 124 10.09 7.39 -14.06
C ASP A 124 11.61 7.19 -13.92
N ALA A 125 12.06 6.72 -12.75
CA ALA A 125 13.48 6.59 -12.39
C ALA A 125 14.01 5.15 -12.45
#